data_AF-A0A2T5HM10-F1
#
_entry.id   AF-A0A2T5HM10-F1
#
_cell.length_a   1.000
_cell.length_b   1.000
_cell.length_c   1.000
_cell.angle_alpha   90.00
_cell.angle_beta   90.00
_cell.angle_gamma   90.00
#
_symmetry.space_group_name_H-M   'P 1'
#
loop_
_entity.id
_entity.type
_entity.pdbx_description
1 polymer ?
#
loop_
_entity_poly.entity_id
_entity_poly.type
_entity_poly.pdbx_seq_one_letter_code
_entity_poly.pdbx_strand_id
1 'polypeptide(L)'
;MAGENSVLTAQIAIPEDQARLVYEADNYNDSTENLNNNSLSGDNVFGDNSEDEIAQQTLEMKGSVSEGYYGSVVIPIDFTAERVVDTPPSMPGEMNGDMPPMPTQDL
;
A
#
# COMPACT_ATOMS: atom_id res chain seq x y z
N MET A 1 4.71 27.12 -7.11
CA MET A 1 3.66 26.63 -6.20
C MET A 1 3.86 25.11 -6.08
N ALA A 2 4.55 24.65 -5.04
CA ALA A 2 4.54 23.21 -4.73
C ALA A 2 3.14 22.89 -4.18
N GLY A 3 2.51 21.83 -4.67
CA GLY A 3 1.16 21.45 -4.26
C GLY A 3 1.04 21.28 -2.74
N GLU A 4 -0.13 21.59 -2.20
CA GLU A 4 -0.45 21.43 -0.78
C GLU A 4 -0.17 19.98 -0.33
N ASN A 5 0.40 19.81 0.88
CA ASN A 5 0.75 18.49 1.41
C ASN A 5 -0.48 17.56 1.45
N SER A 6 -0.27 16.27 1.14
CA SER A 6 -1.34 15.25 1.20
C SER A 6 -1.97 15.21 2.61
N VAL A 7 -3.30 15.30 2.66
CA VAL A 7 -4.08 15.23 3.90
C VAL A 7 -4.07 13.82 4.49
N LEU A 8 -4.01 12.78 3.66
CA LEU A 8 -3.89 11.38 4.07
C LEU A 8 -3.40 10.55 2.89
N THR A 9 -2.41 9.70 3.13
CA THR A 9 -2.04 8.60 2.24
C THR A 9 -2.35 7.32 3.00
N ALA A 10 -3.22 6.47 2.44
CA ALA A 10 -3.65 5.24 3.08
C ALA A 10 -3.61 4.10 2.06
N GLN A 11 -3.49 2.87 2.56
CA GLN A 11 -3.68 1.64 1.81
C GLN A 11 -4.88 0.89 2.40
N ILE A 12 -5.56 0.11 1.57
CA ILE A 12 -6.81 -0.58 1.92
C ILE A 12 -6.65 -2.04 1.54
N ALA A 13 -7.08 -2.94 2.42
CA ALA A 13 -7.05 -4.38 2.19
C ALA A 13 -8.36 -4.88 1.53
N ILE A 14 -8.23 -5.95 0.75
CA ILE A 14 -9.34 -6.71 0.17
C ILE A 14 -9.57 -7.95 1.05
N PRO A 15 -10.83 -8.32 1.37
CA PRO A 15 -11.12 -9.58 2.04
C PRO A 15 -10.54 -10.78 1.29
N GLU A 16 -9.88 -11.68 2.03
CA GLU A 16 -9.11 -12.79 1.44
C GLU A 16 -9.99 -13.74 0.62
N ASP A 17 -11.21 -14.00 1.06
CA ASP A 17 -12.19 -14.83 0.36
C ASP A 17 -12.57 -14.23 -0.99
N GLN A 18 -12.78 -12.91 -1.06
CA GLN A 18 -13.10 -12.20 -2.30
C GLN A 18 -11.88 -12.12 -3.23
N ALA A 19 -10.69 -11.87 -2.69
CA ALA A 19 -9.45 -11.89 -3.47
C ALA A 19 -9.20 -13.27 -4.09
N ARG A 20 -9.42 -14.35 -3.32
CA ARG A 20 -9.26 -15.73 -3.80
C ARG A 20 -10.18 -16.04 -4.97
N LEU A 21 -11.46 -15.63 -4.91
CA LEU A 21 -12.40 -15.81 -6.02
C LEU A 21 -11.94 -15.10 -7.31
N VAL A 22 -11.32 -13.93 -7.20
CA VAL A 22 -10.77 -13.21 -8.36
C VAL A 22 -9.51 -13.92 -8.90
N TYR A 23 -8.64 -14.42 -8.03
CA TYR A 23 -7.41 -15.10 -8.41
C TYR A 23 -7.64 -16.48 -9.04
N GLU A 24 -8.73 -17.15 -8.66
CA GLU A 24 -9.18 -18.41 -9.27
C GLU A 24 -9.84 -18.19 -10.65
N ALA A 25 -10.17 -16.95 -11.03
CA ALA A 25 -10.64 -16.66 -12.37
C ALA A 25 -9.48 -16.73 -13.37
N ASP A 26 -9.77 -17.17 -14.60
CA ASP A 26 -8.78 -17.53 -15.64
C ASP A 26 -7.68 -16.48 -15.90
N ASN A 27 -7.93 -15.23 -15.54
CA ASN A 27 -7.03 -14.10 -15.78
C ASN A 27 -5.83 -14.06 -14.80
N TYR A 28 -5.87 -14.82 -13.70
CA TYR A 28 -4.87 -14.77 -12.62
C TYR A 28 -4.36 -16.14 -12.16
N ASN A 29 -4.68 -17.22 -12.87
CA ASN A 29 -4.32 -18.59 -12.48
C ASN A 29 -2.83 -18.76 -12.13
N ASP A 30 -1.93 -18.16 -12.91
CA ASP A 30 -0.48 -18.21 -12.68
C ASP A 30 -0.01 -17.41 -11.44
N SER A 31 -0.87 -16.56 -10.87
CA SER A 31 -0.58 -15.69 -9.72
C SER A 31 -1.16 -16.20 -8.40
N THR A 32 -1.89 -17.31 -8.41
CA THR A 32 -2.47 -17.93 -7.20
C THR A 32 -1.42 -18.33 -6.16
N GLU A 33 -0.24 -18.78 -6.62
CA GLU A 33 0.89 -19.09 -5.73
C GLU A 33 1.38 -17.85 -4.95
N ASN A 34 1.44 -16.70 -5.61
CA ASN A 34 1.79 -15.44 -4.96
C ASN A 34 0.73 -15.04 -3.92
N LEU A 35 -0.55 -15.24 -4.21
CA LEU A 35 -1.61 -14.96 -3.22
C LEU A 35 -1.44 -15.85 -1.97
N ASN A 36 -1.13 -17.13 -2.15
CA ASN A 36 -0.95 -18.07 -1.03
C ASN A 36 0.29 -17.77 -0.16
N ASN A 37 1.30 -17.12 -0.73
CA ASN A 37 2.54 -16.75 -0.02
C ASN A 37 2.47 -15.36 0.63
N ASN A 38 1.38 -14.61 0.43
CA ASN A 38 1.17 -13.31 1.03
C ASN A 38 0.21 -13.40 2.22
N SER A 39 0.47 -12.62 3.26
CA SER A 39 -0.40 -12.51 4.44
C SER A 39 -0.31 -11.11 5.00
N LEU A 40 -1.39 -10.63 5.63
CA LEU A 40 -1.39 -9.30 6.25
C LEU A 40 -0.39 -9.20 7.40
N SER A 41 -0.19 -10.29 8.17
CA SER A 41 0.76 -10.32 9.28
C SER A 41 2.23 -10.24 8.84
N GLY A 42 2.55 -10.66 7.61
CA GLY A 42 3.88 -10.55 7.03
C GLY A 42 4.07 -9.33 6.14
N ASP A 43 3.05 -8.48 5.99
CA ASP A 43 3.05 -7.32 5.11
C ASP A 43 3.64 -6.08 5.82
N ASN A 44 4.42 -5.28 5.09
CA ASN A 44 5.12 -4.10 5.65
C ASN A 44 4.17 -2.92 5.97
N VAL A 45 2.91 -2.99 5.58
CA VAL A 45 1.90 -1.94 5.77
C VAL A 45 0.90 -2.35 6.84
N PHE A 46 0.49 -3.62 6.85
CA PHE A 46 -0.55 -4.12 7.76
C PHE A 46 -0.02 -4.98 8.91
N GLY A 47 1.24 -5.42 8.87
CA GLY A 47 1.78 -6.42 9.81
C GLY A 47 1.80 -5.98 11.27
N ASP A 48 1.93 -4.68 11.52
CA ASP A 48 1.95 -4.10 12.86
C ASP A 48 0.56 -3.65 13.36
N ASN A 49 -0.49 -3.80 12.54
CA ASN A 49 -1.84 -3.40 12.90
C ASN A 49 -2.52 -4.45 13.80
N SER A 50 -3.33 -3.98 14.74
CA SER A 50 -4.28 -4.81 15.47
C SER A 50 -5.39 -5.34 14.57
N GLU A 51 -6.11 -6.37 15.04
CA GLU A 51 -7.26 -6.94 14.31
C GLU A 51 -8.34 -5.88 14.01
N ASP A 52 -8.60 -4.98 14.95
CA ASP A 52 -9.58 -3.89 14.78
C ASP A 52 -9.13 -2.86 13.73
N GLU A 53 -7.82 -2.54 13.69
CA GLU A 53 -7.26 -1.64 12.68
C GLU A 53 -7.28 -2.27 11.29
N ILE A 54 -6.96 -3.56 11.18
CA ILE A 54 -7.08 -4.32 9.92
C ILE A 54 -8.55 -4.34 9.47
N ALA A 55 -9.49 -4.62 10.37
CA ALA A 55 -10.91 -4.62 10.03
C ALA A 55 -11.38 -3.25 9.54
N GLN A 56 -10.93 -2.16 10.17
CA GLN A 56 -11.24 -0.79 9.75
C GLN A 56 -10.67 -0.46 8.35
N GLN A 57 -9.53 -1.03 7.99
CA GLN A 57 -8.85 -0.80 6.72
C GLN A 57 -9.18 -1.83 5.63
N THR A 58 -10.12 -2.74 5.90
CA THR A 58 -10.57 -3.76 4.94
C THR A 58 -11.92 -3.37 4.33
N LEU A 59 -12.07 -3.54 3.02
CA LEU A 59 -13.35 -3.25 2.34
C LEU A 59 -14.47 -4.18 2.82
N GLU A 60 -15.66 -3.62 3.05
CA GLU A 60 -16.90 -4.41 2.95
C GLU A 60 -17.25 -4.58 1.47
N MET A 61 -17.29 -5.81 0.96
CA MET A 61 -17.49 -6.11 -0.46
C MET A 61 -18.76 -6.91 -0.73
N LYS A 62 -19.40 -6.63 -1.87
CA LYS A 62 -20.59 -7.34 -2.40
C LYS A 62 -20.46 -7.50 -3.91
N GLY A 63 -21.15 -8.49 -4.47
CA GLY A 63 -21.12 -8.80 -5.90
C GLY A 63 -20.37 -10.11 -6.19
N SER A 64 -19.87 -10.25 -7.41
CA SER A 64 -19.20 -11.46 -7.89
C SER A 64 -18.23 -11.17 -9.03
N VAL A 65 -17.37 -12.13 -9.36
CA VAL A 65 -16.44 -12.02 -10.50
C VAL A 65 -17.18 -11.75 -11.82
N SER A 66 -18.34 -12.38 -12.04
CA SER A 66 -19.12 -12.25 -13.27
C SER A 66 -19.97 -10.98 -13.35
N GLU A 67 -20.44 -10.46 -12.21
CA GLU A 67 -21.34 -9.29 -12.14
C GLU A 67 -20.60 -8.00 -11.77
N GLY A 68 -19.33 -8.12 -11.36
CA GLY A 68 -18.53 -7.04 -10.77
C GLY A 68 -18.70 -6.94 -9.26
N TYR A 69 -17.70 -6.33 -8.61
CA TYR A 69 -17.69 -6.09 -7.17
C TYR A 69 -17.95 -4.61 -6.85
N TYR A 70 -18.66 -4.39 -5.75
CA TYR A 70 -18.80 -3.11 -5.07
C TYR A 70 -18.17 -3.20 -3.68
N GLY A 71 -17.31 -2.23 -3.34
CA GLY A 71 -16.64 -2.17 -2.05
C GLY A 71 -16.88 -0.82 -1.38
N SER A 72 -17.00 -0.83 -0.05
CA SER A 72 -17.04 0.40 0.76
C SER A 72 -16.15 0.28 1.99
N VAL A 73 -15.49 1.39 2.34
CA VAL A 73 -14.73 1.55 3.58
C VAL A 73 -14.85 3.00 4.06
N VAL A 74 -14.89 3.20 5.37
CA VAL A 74 -14.96 4.52 6.00
C VAL A 74 -13.57 4.89 6.52
N ILE A 75 -13.01 5.97 5.98
CA ILE A 75 -11.69 6.47 6.37
C ILE A 75 -11.86 7.76 7.18
N PRO A 76 -11.64 7.74 8.50
CA PRO A 76 -11.64 8.96 9.28
C PRO A 76 -10.39 9.79 8.94
N ILE A 77 -10.58 11.09 8.73
CA ILE A 77 -9.48 12.06 8.54
C ILE A 77 -9.43 12.96 9.77
N ASP A 78 -8.31 12.92 10.47
CA ASP A 78 -7.99 13.91 11.51
C ASP A 78 -7.06 14.97 10.92
N PHE A 79 -7.60 16.17 10.71
CA PHE A 79 -6.85 17.31 10.20
C PHE A 79 -5.92 17.95 11.25
N THR A 80 -6.01 17.51 12.51
CA THR A 80 -5.22 18.02 13.63
C THR A 80 -4.11 17.08 14.08
N ALA A 81 -4.04 15.88 13.49
CA ALA A 81 -3.00 14.91 13.81
C ALA A 81 -1.59 15.41 13.44
N GLU A 82 -0.63 15.22 14.35
CA GLU A 82 0.78 15.47 14.07
C GLU A 82 1.32 14.44 13.08
N ARG A 83 1.96 14.89 12.00
CA ARG A 83 2.54 14.00 10.98
C ARG A 83 3.98 13.70 11.33
N VAL A 84 4.27 12.45 11.68
CA VAL A 84 5.64 11.95 11.75
C VAL A 84 6.01 11.42 10.37
N VAL A 85 6.88 12.12 9.67
CA VAL A 85 7.54 11.58 8.48
C VAL A 85 8.69 10.71 8.95
N ASP A 86 8.56 9.40 8.80
CA ASP A 86 9.65 8.49 9.16
C ASP A 86 10.84 8.78 8.25
N THR A 87 11.97 9.13 8.86
CA THR A 87 13.20 9.37 8.11
C THR A 87 13.75 8.00 7.77
N PRO A 88 13.95 7.64 6.48
CA PRO A 88 14.50 6.35 6.15
C PRO A 88 15.84 6.16 6.88
N PRO A 89 16.12 4.95 7.40
CA PRO A 89 17.33 4.71 8.16
C PRO A 89 18.55 5.08 7.30
N SER A 90 19.46 5.87 7.88
CA SER A 90 20.74 6.17 7.27
C SER A 90 21.46 4.86 6.95
N MET A 91 21.51 4.48 5.67
CA MET A 91 22.30 3.35 5.19
C MET A 91 23.76 3.57 5.61
N PRO A 92 24.37 2.71 6.44
CA PRO A 92 25.79 2.81 6.74
C PRO A 92 26.58 2.10 5.65
N GLY A 93 27.17 2.84 4.71
CA GLY A 93 28.09 2.26 3.72
C GLY A 93 28.44 3.13 2.52
N GLU A 94 29.67 3.66 2.52
CA GLU A 94 30.53 3.97 1.36
C GLU A 94 30.06 4.97 0.29
N MET A 95 30.37 6.26 0.52
CA MET A 95 30.67 7.20 -0.57
C MET A 95 32.20 7.37 -0.69
N ASN A 96 32.86 6.42 -1.34
CA ASN A 96 34.19 6.60 -1.93
C ASN A 96 34.10 6.25 -3.42
N GLY A 97 33.42 7.11 -4.18
CA GLY A 97 33.35 7.04 -5.64
C GLY A 97 33.25 8.47 -6.16
N ASP A 98 34.29 8.90 -6.85
CA ASP A 98 34.44 10.19 -7.50
C ASP A 98 33.17 10.53 -8.32
N MET A 99 32.45 11.59 -7.94
CA MET A 99 31.29 12.04 -8.71
C MET A 99 31.75 12.52 -10.08
N PRO A 100 31.21 11.98 -11.19
CA PRO A 100 31.48 12.53 -12.51
C PRO A 100 30.94 13.97 -12.59
N PRO A 101 31.61 14.88 -13.34
CA PRO A 101 31.25 16.29 -13.35
C PRO A 101 29.84 16.50 -13.91
N MET A 102 29.06 17.30 -13.18
CA MET A 102 27.73 17.76 -13.60
C MET A 102 27.83 18.58 -14.90
N PRO A 103 26.92 18.38 -15.87
CA PRO A 103 26.86 19.26 -17.04
C PRO A 103 26.35 20.65 -16.62
N THR A 104 27.08 21.69 -17.00
CA THR A 104 26.65 23.09 -16.85
C THR A 104 25.38 23.31 -17.67
N GLN A 105 24.26 23.63 -17.03
CA GLN A 105 23.10 24.19 -17.72
C GLN A 105 23.31 25.71 -17.80
N ASP A 106 23.60 26.17 -19.02
CA ASP A 106 23.59 27.59 -19.38
C ASP A 106 22.15 28.13 -19.42
N LEU A 107 22.04 29.38 -18.93
CA LEU A 107 20.94 30.37 -18.96
C LEU A 107 19.93 30.38 -17.80
#